data_AF-A0A4Q5S974-F1
#
_entry.id   AF-A0A4Q5S974-F1
#
_cell.length_a   1.000
_cell.length_b   1.000
_cell.length_c   1.000
_cell.angle_alpha   90.00
_cell.angle_beta   90.00
_cell.angle_gamma   90.00
#
_symmetry.space_group_name_H-M   'P 1'
#
loop_
_entity.id
_entity.type
_entity.pdbx_description
1 polymer ?
#
loop_
_entity_poly.entity_id
_entity_poly.type
_entity_poly.pdbx_seq_one_letter_code
_entity_poly.pdbx_strand_id
1 'polypeptide(L)' 'TDDLLLAVENERRIEFAWEAHRWFDLARTGRAKTVLEAIDPTIKVDAHETVFPIPVTQLQLDKNLEQNPGY' A
#
# COMPACT_ATOMS: atom_id res chain seq x y z
N THR A 1 15.32 13.88 -11.54
CA THR A 1 14.48 14.06 -10.34
C THR A 1 13.95 12.73 -9.86
N ASP A 2 13.45 11.89 -10.75
CA ASP A 2 12.93 10.55 -10.39
C ASP A 2 14.00 9.62 -9.79
N ASP A 3 15.23 9.63 -10.33
CA ASP A 3 16.34 8.83 -9.76
C ASP A 3 16.64 9.18 -8.30
N LEU A 4 16.53 10.47 -7.95
CA LEU A 4 16.72 10.92 -6.57
C LEU A 4 15.59 10.41 -5.66
N LEU A 5 14.34 10.42 -6.13
CA LEU A 5 13.21 9.88 -5.37
C LEU A 5 13.34 8.37 -5.16
N LEU A 6 13.84 7.64 -6.16
CA LEU A 6 14.10 6.20 -6.06
C LEU A 6 15.25 5.90 -5.10
N ALA A 7 16.31 6.73 -5.10
CA ALA A 7 17.39 6.62 -4.12
C ALA A 7 16.87 6.82 -2.69
N VAL A 8 16.02 7.83 -2.46
CA VAL A 8 15.37 8.06 -1.16
C VAL A 8 14.45 6.91 -0.77
N GLU A 9 13.65 6.38 -1.70
CA GLU A 9 12.80 5.21 -1.43
C GLU A 9 13.64 3.99 -1.00
N ASN A 10 14.75 3.74 -1.70
CA ASN A 10 15.62 2.63 -1.37
C ASN A 10 16.29 2.82 -0.01
N GLU A 11 16.75 4.02 0.33
CA GLU A 11 17.38 4.30 1.62
C GLU A 11 16.38 4.11 2.77
N ARG A 12 15.14 4.61 2.61
CA ARG A 12 14.08 4.43 3.61
C ARG A 12 13.74 2.95 3.85
N ARG A 13 13.81 2.11 2.81
CA ARG A 13 13.59 0.67 2.94
C ARG A 13 14.68 -0.01 3.79
N ILE A 14 15.91 0.50 3.73
CA ILE A 14 17.06 -0.04 4.45
C ILE A 14 17.10 0.50 5.88
N GLU A 15 17.03 1.83 6.05
CA GLU A 15 17.14 2.51 7.34
C GLU A 15 16.01 2.14 8.29
N PHE A 16 14.77 2.10 7.79
CA PHE A 16 13.57 1.84 8.60
C PHE A 16 13.03 0.41 8.43
N ALA A 17 13.92 -0.55 8.21
CA ALA A 17 13.55 -1.95 8.09
C ALA A 17 12.85 -2.44 9.37
N TRP A 18 11.72 -3.14 9.20
CA TRP A 18 10.88 -3.67 10.30
C TRP A 18 10.17 -2.63 11.19
N GLU A 19 10.22 -1.35 10.84
CA GLU A 19 9.52 -0.27 11.56
C GLU A 19 8.18 0.11 10.92
N ALA A 20 7.54 -0.83 10.19
CA ALA A 20 6.25 -0.65 9.51
C ALA A 20 6.18 0.48 8.45
N HIS A 21 7.30 1.09 8.04
CA HIS A 21 7.30 2.15 7.03
C HIS A 21 7.06 1.65 5.60
N ARG A 22 7.55 0.45 5.27
CA ARG A 22 7.65 0.02 3.87
C ARG A 22 6.30 -0.01 3.14
N TRP A 23 5.26 -0.52 3.80
CA TRP A 23 3.93 -0.59 3.21
C TRP A 23 3.35 0.81 2.93
N PHE A 24 3.36 1.69 3.93
CA PHE A 24 2.82 3.04 3.81
C PHE A 24 3.58 3.88 2.78
N ASP A 25 4.90 3.71 2.68
CA ASP A 25 5.71 4.35 1.66
C ASP A 25 5.30 3.90 0.25
N LEU A 26 5.14 2.60 0.02
CA LEU A 26 4.72 2.07 -1.28
C LEU A 26 3.30 2.49 -1.67
N ALA A 27 2.37 2.50 -0.71
CA ALA A 27 0.98 2.89 -0.94
C ALA A 27 0.89 4.38 -1.31
N ARG A 28 1.51 5.28 -0.51
CA ARG A 28 1.41 6.74 -0.72
C ARG A 28 2.11 7.22 -1.99
N THR A 29 3.11 6.49 -2.48
CA THR A 29 3.81 6.84 -3.73
C THR A 29 3.26 6.10 -4.95
N GLY A 30 2.21 5.27 -4.79
CA GLY A 30 1.64 4.48 -5.88
C GLY A 30 2.59 3.41 -6.44
N ARG A 31 3.60 2.98 -5.68
CA ARG A 31 4.65 2.05 -6.13
C ARG A 31 4.46 0.62 -5.68
N ALA A 32 3.45 0.32 -4.86
CA ALA A 32 3.13 -1.02 -4.37
C ALA A 32 3.11 -2.06 -5.50
N LYS A 33 2.35 -1.82 -6.57
CA LYS A 33 2.29 -2.73 -7.73
C LYS A 33 3.64 -2.95 -8.39
N THR A 34 4.32 -1.86 -8.79
CA THR A 34 5.62 -1.91 -9.48
C THR A 34 6.67 -2.67 -8.68
N VAL A 35 6.70 -2.47 -7.36
CA VAL A 35 7.72 -3.06 -6.49
C VAL A 35 7.39 -4.51 -6.13
N LEU A 36 6.16 -4.79 -5.70
CA LEU A 36 5.80 -6.12 -5.17
C LEU A 36 5.71 -7.16 -6.28
N GLU A 37 5.15 -6.83 -7.44
CA GLU A 37 5.09 -7.75 -8.58
C GLU A 37 6.48 -8.01 -9.21
N ALA A 38 7.43 -7.08 -9.03
CA ALA A 38 8.81 -7.27 -9.47
C ALA A 38 9.60 -8.23 -8.57
N ILE A 39 9.16 -8.42 -7.31
CA ILE A 39 9.79 -9.36 -6.37
C ILE A 39 9.35 -10.79 -6.68
N ASP A 40 8.06 -10.99 -6.93
CA ASP A 40 7.48 -12.29 -7.24
C ASP A 40 6.41 -12.14 -8.35
N PRO A 41 6.61 -12.77 -9.53
CA PRO A 41 5.66 -12.71 -10.63
C PRO A 41 4.26 -13.26 -10.30
N THR A 42 4.13 -14.08 -9.26
CA THR A 42 2.85 -14.64 -8.80
C THR A 42 2.04 -13.63 -8.00
N ILE A 43 2.69 -12.61 -7.41
CA ILE A 43 2.00 -11.50 -6.77
C ILE A 43 1.28 -10.69 -7.84
N LYS A 44 0.03 -10.33 -7.54
CA LYS A 44 -0.80 -9.40 -8.31
C LYS A 44 -1.31 -8.37 -7.32
N VAL A 45 -1.06 -7.09 -7.59
CA VAL A 45 -1.54 -6.01 -6.74
C VAL A 45 -2.66 -5.28 -7.45
N ASP A 46 -3.87 -5.44 -6.92
CA ASP A 46 -5.05 -4.74 -7.39
C ASP A 46 -5.13 -3.33 -6.79
N ALA A 47 -5.83 -2.41 -7.47
CA ALA A 47 -5.86 -1.01 -7.06
C ALA A 47 -6.42 -0.80 -5.63
N HIS A 48 -7.44 -1.57 -5.27
CA HIS A 48 -8.10 -1.50 -3.96
C HIS A 48 -7.17 -1.96 -2.82
N GLU A 49 -6.18 -2.81 -3.09
CA GLU A 49 -5.26 -3.35 -2.08
C GLU A 49 -4.30 -2.32 -1.48
N THR A 50 -4.33 -1.08 -1.97
CA THR A 50 -3.58 0.04 -1.38
C THR A 50 -4.30 0.73 -0.22
N VAL A 51 -5.57 0.37 0.03
CA VAL A 51 -6.37 0.83 1.18
C VAL A 51 -6.90 -0.37 1.95
N PHE A 52 -7.11 -0.24 3.26
CA PHE A 52 -7.70 -1.34 4.05
C PHE A 52 -9.22 -1.35 3.93
N PRO A 53 -9.87 -2.52 4.02
CA PRO A 53 -11.33 -2.58 4.14
C PRO A 53 -11.79 -1.91 5.43
N ILE A 54 -12.92 -1.21 5.35
CA ILE A 54 -13.63 -0.76 6.53
C ILE A 54 -14.14 -2.00 7.27
N PRO A 55 -13.93 -2.11 8.59
CA PRO A 55 -14.40 -3.27 9.35
C PRO A 55 -15.92 -3.45 9.22
N VAL A 56 -16.36 -4.68 8.96
CA VAL A 56 -17.78 -5.03 8.76
C VAL A 56 -18.65 -4.60 9.95
N THR A 57 -18.11 -4.66 11.17
CA THR A 57 -18.82 -4.21 12.38
C THR A 57 -19.15 -2.72 12.34
N GLN A 58 -18.31 -1.89 11.72
CA GLN A 58 -18.58 -0.46 11.54
C GLN A 58 -19.67 -0.22 10.48
N LEU A 59 -19.61 -0.94 9.36
CA LEU A 59 -20.66 -0.91 8.32
C LEU A 59 -22.03 -1.40 8.85
N GLN A 60 -22.02 -2.33 9.80
CA GLN A 60 -23.24 -2.78 10.44
C GLN A 60 -23.83 -1.73 11.39
N LEU A 61 -22.96 -1.00 12.10
CA LEU A 61 -23.34 0.03 13.08
C LEU A 61 -23.83 1.32 12.43
N ASP A 62 -23.17 1.78 11.36
CA ASP A 62 -23.54 2.98 10.61
C ASP A 62 -23.94 2.63 9.17
N LYS A 63 -25.23 2.81 8.86
CA LYS A 63 -25.78 2.52 7.53
C LYS A 63 -25.43 3.56 6.47
N ASN A 64 -24.87 4.71 6.86
CA ASN A 64 -24.39 5.72 5.93
C ASN A 64 -22.93 5.47 5.53
N LEU A 65 -22.24 4.52 6.18
CA LEU A 65 -20.87 4.19 5.87
C LEU A 65 -20.82 3.24 4.67
N GLU A 66 -20.20 3.68 3.59
CA GLU A 66 -19.95 2.88 2.39
C GLU A 66 -18.55 2.26 2.45
N GLN A 67 -18.41 1.03 1.96
CA GLN A 67 -17.14 0.33 1.90
C GLN A 67 -16.18 0.99 0.89
N ASN A 68 -14.87 0.86 1.15
CA ASN A 68 -13.85 1.25 0.19
C ASN A 68 -14.01 0.47 -1.13
N PRO A 69 -13.91 1.13 -2.31
CA PRO A 69 -14.14 0.46 -3.59
C PRO A 69 -13.26 -0.78 -3.75
N GLY A 70 -13.89 -1.93 -4.07
CA GLY A 70 -13.21 -3.22 -4.26
C GLY A 70 -13.24 -4.15 -3.04
N TYR A 71 -13.72 -3.68 -1.88
CA TYR A 71 -13.95 -4.48 -0.67
C TYR A 71 -15.43 -4.67 -0.35
#